data_AF-A0A9X2K2P1-F1
#
_entry.id   AF-A0A9X2K2P1-F1
#
_cell.length_a   1.000
_cell.length_b   1.000
_cell.length_c   1.000
_cell.angle_alpha   90.00
_cell.angle_beta   90.00
_cell.angle_gamma   90.00
#
_symmetry.space_group_name_H-M   'P 1'
#
loop_
_entity.id
_entity.type
_entity.pdbx_description
1 polymer ?
#
loop_
_entity_poly.entity_id
_entity_poly.type
_entity_poly.pdbx_seq_one_letter_code
_entity_poly.pdbx_strand_id
1 'polypeptide(L)'
;MDREDPLWESVTRVEAAPAFVSMACRALWSSVNERLAARVGDVLDVRLPVPETGDPRTLWLLRRLSVPAATDQQDMAARAADCLREHARNGSADGGSVPPLCSDSPEWLADVLPAVLGELAEAGLSPRVALGSPTTALARSWTAGHELLRRVWPEGWQEMTTVLTVGVLLDGPHFSSGSAATTFGAIYANPRSLRTPQDVMQILVHESAHHVLWLKENLRPFLLNPDDKANSPLRQDERLLRGVFHAAFVLARLALTADALIQRIGDDGPLTEPLPDLVQKLGEALATLEARARFTSEGRALCDDMQAIHERTR
;
A
#
# COMPACT_ATOMS: atom_id res chain seq x y z
N MET A 1 47.17 -31.71 35.68
CA MET A 1 47.11 -30.86 34.48
C MET A 1 45.69 -30.96 33.96
N ASP A 2 44.69 -30.44 34.68
CA ASP A 2 44.41 -29.00 34.93
C ASP A 2 44.28 -28.25 33.60
N ARG A 3 43.23 -27.50 33.26
CA ARG A 3 42.04 -26.94 33.96
C ARG A 3 41.11 -26.46 32.81
N GLU A 4 39.81 -26.70 32.87
CA GLU A 4 38.74 -25.72 33.17
C GLU A 4 38.48 -24.60 32.13
N ASP A 5 37.19 -24.36 31.96
CA ASP A 5 36.42 -23.57 31.00
C ASP A 5 36.40 -22.04 31.36
N PRO A 6 35.45 -21.23 30.86
CA PRO A 6 35.53 -20.26 29.77
C PRO A 6 35.73 -18.79 30.22
N LEU A 7 36.04 -17.89 29.27
CA LEU A 7 36.06 -16.43 29.49
C LEU A 7 35.04 -15.72 28.59
N TRP A 8 33.77 -15.79 29.02
CA TRP A 8 32.92 -14.61 29.05
C TRP A 8 33.25 -13.84 30.35
N GLU A 9 33.10 -12.51 30.32
CA GLU A 9 33.24 -11.53 31.41
C GLU A 9 34.65 -11.10 31.88
N SER A 10 35.07 -9.92 31.40
CA SER A 10 35.28 -8.79 32.31
C SER A 10 35.09 -7.45 31.60
N VAL A 11 34.18 -6.66 32.16
CA VAL A 11 33.64 -5.36 31.75
C VAL A 11 34.58 -4.20 32.09
N THR A 12 34.69 -3.18 31.23
CA THR A 12 34.68 -1.78 31.68
C THR A 12 34.01 -0.86 30.67
N ARG A 13 32.89 -0.28 31.12
CA ARG A 13 32.26 1.00 30.77
C ARG A 13 32.96 1.87 29.72
N VAL A 14 32.21 2.23 28.67
CA VAL A 14 32.26 3.59 28.11
C VAL A 14 30.88 4.21 28.32
N GLU A 15 30.90 5.34 28.98
CA GLU A 15 29.76 6.14 29.41
C GLU A 15 29.05 6.84 28.22
N ALA A 16 27.89 7.39 28.54
CA ALA A 16 26.85 7.91 27.69
C ALA A 16 27.24 9.01 26.67
N ALA A 17 26.69 8.85 25.46
CA ALA A 17 26.03 9.84 24.57
C ALA A 17 26.77 11.12 24.12
N PRO A 18 26.45 11.61 22.91
CA PRO A 18 25.42 12.65 22.87
C PRO A 18 24.28 12.25 21.91
N ALA A 19 23.07 11.97 22.38
CA ALA A 19 22.04 12.97 22.74
C ALA A 19 21.66 13.99 21.66
N PHE A 20 22.28 13.99 20.47
CA PHE A 20 21.97 14.98 19.42
C PHE A 20 21.20 14.42 18.22
N VAL A 21 21.32 13.12 17.90
CA VAL A 21 20.58 12.49 16.78
C VAL A 21 19.16 12.05 17.18
N SER A 22 18.94 11.84 18.48
CA SER A 22 17.66 11.39 19.02
C SER A 22 16.55 12.46 19.03
N MET A 23 16.90 13.74 18.96
CA MET A 23 15.91 14.84 19.04
C MET A 23 15.44 15.28 17.64
N ALA A 24 16.34 15.31 16.65
CA ALA A 24 15.97 15.59 15.26
C ALA A 24 15.18 14.43 14.63
N CYS A 25 15.52 13.17 14.92
CA CYS A 25 14.77 12.00 14.45
C CYS A 25 13.43 11.82 15.17
N ARG A 26 13.32 12.17 16.46
CA ARG A 26 12.02 12.27 17.16
C ARG A 26 11.18 13.42 16.62
N ALA A 27 11.78 14.58 16.32
CA ALA A 27 11.06 15.70 15.73
C ALA A 27 10.61 15.41 14.29
N LEU A 28 11.39 14.67 13.49
CA LEU A 28 10.99 14.25 12.14
C LEU A 28 9.94 13.13 12.16
N TRP A 29 10.08 12.12 13.03
CA TRP A 29 9.08 11.09 13.22
C TRP A 29 7.78 11.64 13.81
N SER A 30 7.86 12.51 14.82
CA SER A 30 6.71 13.29 15.31
C SER A 30 6.17 14.21 14.24
N SER A 31 6.97 14.80 13.35
CA SER A 31 6.46 15.71 12.31
C SER A 31 5.90 14.99 11.09
N VAL A 32 6.38 13.78 10.76
CA VAL A 32 5.79 12.88 9.76
C VAL A 32 4.56 12.20 10.33
N ASN A 33 4.54 11.81 11.61
CA ASN A 33 3.33 11.35 12.30
C ASN A 33 2.37 12.46 12.70
N GLU A 34 2.79 13.72 12.86
CA GLU A 34 1.90 14.86 13.08
C GLU A 34 1.36 15.36 11.76
N ARG A 35 2.10 15.24 10.64
CA ARG A 35 1.59 15.56 9.30
C ARG A 35 0.81 14.42 8.66
N LEU A 36 1.19 13.16 8.90
CA LEU A 36 0.34 12.00 8.70
C LEU A 36 -0.82 12.14 9.67
N ALA A 37 -0.73 12.14 10.99
CA ALA A 37 -1.92 12.30 11.86
C ALA A 37 -2.74 13.59 11.64
N ALA A 38 -2.19 14.69 11.09
CA ALA A 38 -2.98 15.85 10.65
C ALA A 38 -3.61 15.69 9.25
N ARG A 39 -3.03 14.90 8.33
CA ARG A 39 -3.64 14.54 7.02
C ARG A 39 -4.46 13.25 7.05
N VAL A 40 -4.16 12.38 8.00
CA VAL A 40 -4.59 11.00 8.18
C VAL A 40 -5.56 10.93 9.35
N GLY A 41 -5.53 11.86 10.31
CA GLY A 41 -6.63 12.05 11.24
C GLY A 41 -7.95 12.34 10.52
N ASP A 42 -7.88 13.01 9.37
CA ASP A 42 -9.03 13.27 8.50
C ASP A 42 -9.26 12.17 7.43
N VAL A 43 -8.24 11.37 7.06
CA VAL A 43 -8.32 10.34 5.99
C VAL A 43 -8.48 8.90 6.51
N LEU A 44 -8.05 8.58 7.74
CA LEU A 44 -8.31 7.28 8.39
C LEU A 44 -9.66 7.21 9.11
N ASP A 45 -10.38 8.33 9.24
CA ASP A 45 -11.80 8.35 9.65
C ASP A 45 -12.75 8.26 8.44
N VAL A 46 -12.23 7.87 7.26
CA VAL A 46 -13.06 7.48 6.11
C VAL A 46 -13.63 6.10 6.40
N ARG A 47 -14.78 6.08 7.09
CA ARG A 47 -15.75 5.00 6.88
C ARG A 47 -16.08 5.00 5.39
N LEU A 48 -16.11 3.82 4.77
CA LEU A 48 -16.78 3.69 3.48
C LEU A 48 -18.20 4.28 3.64
N PRO A 49 -18.67 5.15 2.74
CA PRO A 49 -19.94 5.83 2.94
C PRO A 49 -21.08 4.81 3.01
N VAL A 50 -21.66 4.66 4.20
CA VAL A 50 -23.00 4.12 4.40
C VAL A 50 -23.95 5.32 4.50
N PRO A 51 -25.07 5.38 3.76
CA PRO A 51 -25.99 6.50 3.83
C PRO A 51 -26.56 6.67 5.25
N GLU A 52 -26.66 7.92 5.69
CA GLU A 52 -26.91 8.35 7.06
C GLU A 52 -28.22 7.87 7.68
N THR A 53 -28.13 7.37 8.92
CA THR A 53 -28.94 7.92 10.04
C THR A 53 -28.02 8.07 11.26
N GLY A 54 -28.00 9.26 11.87
CA GLY A 54 -26.93 9.74 12.76
C GLY A 54 -26.98 9.33 14.24
N ASP A 55 -25.82 9.37 14.90
CA ASP A 55 -25.66 9.48 16.36
C ASP A 55 -24.28 10.09 16.73
N PRO A 56 -24.22 11.19 17.52
CA PRO A 56 -22.98 11.84 17.93
C PRO A 56 -22.34 11.20 19.18
N ARG A 57 -21.39 10.26 19.00
CA ARG A 57 -20.53 9.73 20.09
C ARG A 57 -19.07 9.44 19.69
N THR A 58 -18.46 10.29 18.86
CA THR A 58 -17.06 10.13 18.40
C THR A 58 -16.10 11.08 19.12
N LEU A 59 -15.75 10.79 20.39
CA LEU A 59 -14.65 11.48 21.10
C LEU A 59 -13.88 10.54 22.06
N TRP A 60 -13.52 9.35 21.59
CA TRP A 60 -12.65 8.47 22.38
C TRP A 60 -11.69 7.68 21.49
N LEU A 61 -10.49 8.24 21.23
CA LEU A 61 -9.21 7.50 21.06
C LEU A 61 -8.00 8.37 20.61
N LEU A 62 -7.83 9.60 21.14
CA LEU A 62 -6.56 10.35 21.02
C LEU A 62 -5.62 10.09 22.22
N ARG A 63 -5.42 8.84 22.66
CA ARG A 63 -4.45 8.58 23.73
C ARG A 63 -3.65 7.29 23.57
N ARG A 64 -2.35 7.54 23.36
CA ARG A 64 -1.16 6.69 23.54
C ARG A 64 -0.86 5.66 22.44
N LEU A 65 0.13 6.02 21.61
CA LEU A 65 1.02 5.05 21.00
C LEU A 65 2.46 5.37 21.44
N SER A 66 2.99 4.47 22.27
CA SER A 66 4.41 4.20 22.35
C SER A 66 4.56 2.79 21.77
N VAL A 67 5.18 2.67 20.60
CA VAL A 67 5.49 1.41 19.93
C VAL A 67 7.02 1.29 19.87
N PRO A 68 7.62 0.12 20.15
CA PRO A 68 9.07 -0.04 20.15
C PRO A 68 9.64 -0.10 18.72
N ALA A 69 10.91 0.30 18.60
CA ALA A 69 11.66 0.40 17.36
C ALA A 69 11.99 -0.99 16.77
N ALA A 70 11.65 -1.20 15.49
CA ALA A 70 12.31 -2.16 14.62
C ALA A 70 13.25 -1.37 13.70
N THR A 71 14.55 -1.65 13.78
CA THR A 71 15.63 -0.79 13.29
C THR A 71 15.84 -0.79 11.77
N ASP A 72 15.28 -1.74 11.02
CA ASP A 72 15.41 -1.76 9.55
C ASP A 72 14.33 -0.94 8.81
N GLN A 73 13.11 -0.88 9.33
CA GLN A 73 12.02 -0.10 8.72
C GLN A 73 12.19 1.43 8.91
N GLN A 74 13.01 1.84 9.88
CA GLN A 74 13.27 3.25 10.19
C GLN A 74 14.08 3.96 9.11
N ASP A 75 15.01 3.26 8.44
CA ASP A 75 15.80 3.84 7.35
C ASP A 75 14.95 4.02 6.08
N MET A 76 14.04 3.08 5.80
CA MET A 76 13.08 3.19 4.69
C MET A 76 12.10 4.34 4.86
N ALA A 77 11.56 4.54 6.06
CA ALA A 77 10.68 5.67 6.35
C ALA A 77 11.41 7.01 6.22
N ALA A 78 12.70 7.06 6.56
CA ALA A 78 13.53 8.25 6.36
C ALA A 78 13.75 8.55 4.87
N ARG A 79 14.04 7.53 4.05
CA ARG A 79 14.21 7.65 2.59
C ARG A 79 12.91 8.06 1.88
N ALA A 80 11.77 7.46 2.25
CA ALA A 80 10.46 7.87 1.75
C ALA A 80 10.13 9.32 2.17
N ALA A 81 10.48 9.71 3.39
CA ALA A 81 10.30 11.08 3.87
C ALA A 81 11.23 12.09 3.17
N ASP A 82 12.44 11.70 2.76
CA ASP A 82 13.31 12.55 1.94
C ASP A 82 12.77 12.71 0.51
N CYS A 83 12.27 11.63 -0.10
CA CYS A 83 11.61 11.68 -1.40
C CYS A 83 10.35 12.58 -1.35
N LEU A 84 9.55 12.49 -0.28
CA LEU A 84 8.42 13.38 -0.01
C LEU A 84 8.84 14.84 0.21
N ARG A 85 9.98 15.09 0.87
CA ARG A 85 10.54 16.44 1.08
C ARG A 85 10.99 17.07 -0.23
N GLU A 86 11.65 16.30 -1.09
CA GLU A 86 12.10 16.76 -2.41
C GLU A 86 10.90 17.03 -3.33
N HIS A 87 9.90 16.15 -3.31
CA HIS A 87 8.64 16.34 -4.03
C HIS A 87 7.83 17.55 -3.54
N ALA A 88 7.74 17.75 -2.22
CA ALA A 88 7.08 18.92 -1.62
C ALA A 88 7.82 20.23 -1.87
N ARG A 89 9.15 20.21 -2.06
CA ARG A 89 9.92 21.37 -2.50
C ARG A 89 9.67 21.74 -3.96
N ASN A 90 9.25 20.76 -4.75
CA ASN A 90 9.07 20.87 -6.20
C ASN A 90 7.59 20.99 -6.64
N GLY A 91 6.62 20.93 -5.70
CA GLY A 91 5.17 20.85 -5.98
C GLY A 91 4.31 21.95 -5.31
N SER A 92 3.31 22.42 -6.07
CA SER A 92 2.35 23.51 -5.77
C SER A 92 1.51 23.29 -4.48
N ALA A 93 1.01 24.39 -3.91
CA ALA A 93 0.15 24.44 -2.72
C ALA A 93 -1.30 23.91 -2.95
N ASP A 94 -1.63 23.48 -4.17
CA ASP A 94 -2.90 22.82 -4.49
C ASP A 94 -2.79 21.31 -4.21
N GLY A 95 -3.62 20.81 -3.29
CA GLY A 95 -3.58 19.43 -2.81
C GLY A 95 -3.48 18.36 -3.90
N GLY A 96 -2.57 17.39 -3.69
CA GLY A 96 -2.43 16.16 -4.47
C GLY A 96 -1.83 16.37 -5.87
N SER A 97 -0.51 16.34 -6.00
CA SER A 97 0.13 16.25 -7.32
C SER A 97 0.13 14.80 -7.82
N VAL A 98 -0.09 14.59 -9.11
CA VAL A 98 0.11 13.28 -9.77
C VAL A 98 1.55 12.80 -9.52
N PRO A 99 1.75 11.59 -8.96
CA PRO A 99 3.08 11.00 -8.83
C PRO A 99 3.75 10.93 -10.20
N PRO A 100 4.99 11.42 -10.33
CA PRO A 100 5.71 11.34 -11.59
C PRO A 100 6.06 9.90 -11.95
N LEU A 101 6.10 9.63 -13.25
CA LEU A 101 6.76 8.45 -13.78
C LEU A 101 8.24 8.73 -13.94
N CYS A 102 9.07 7.93 -13.28
CA CYS A 102 10.51 8.06 -13.37
C CYS A 102 11.02 7.43 -14.68
N SER A 103 11.75 8.22 -15.48
CA SER A 103 12.46 7.78 -16.68
C SER A 103 13.90 7.35 -16.41
N ASP A 104 14.45 7.87 -15.32
CA ASP A 104 15.87 7.77 -14.98
C ASP A 104 15.99 6.78 -13.83
N SER A 105 17.03 5.94 -13.82
CA SER A 105 17.25 4.99 -12.72
C SER A 105 17.53 5.81 -11.45
N PRO A 106 16.59 5.94 -10.50
CA PRO A 106 16.89 6.67 -9.28
C PRO A 106 18.06 5.97 -8.59
N GLU A 107 19.02 6.70 -8.03
CA GLU A 107 20.16 6.08 -7.34
C GLU A 107 19.68 5.11 -6.25
N TRP A 108 18.62 5.49 -5.52
CA TRP A 108 18.01 4.63 -4.51
C TRP A 108 17.45 3.33 -5.08
N LEU A 109 17.03 3.30 -6.36
CA LEU A 109 16.45 2.11 -6.96
C LEU A 109 17.51 1.03 -7.15
N ALA A 110 18.74 1.38 -7.51
CA ALA A 110 19.82 0.39 -7.68
C ALA A 110 20.06 -0.40 -6.39
N ASP A 111 20.00 0.29 -5.24
CA ASP A 111 20.23 -0.32 -3.93
C ASP A 111 19.08 -1.23 -3.48
N VAL A 112 17.84 -0.88 -3.83
CA VAL A 112 16.65 -1.62 -3.37
C VAL A 112 16.12 -2.62 -4.39
N LEU A 113 16.52 -2.51 -5.67
CA LEU A 113 16.00 -3.35 -6.75
C LEU A 113 16.18 -4.85 -6.46
N PRO A 114 17.32 -5.35 -5.93
CA PRO A 114 17.44 -6.76 -5.58
C PRO A 114 16.40 -7.22 -4.54
N ALA A 115 16.12 -6.39 -3.52
CA ALA A 115 15.12 -6.69 -2.50
C ALA A 115 13.70 -6.66 -3.07
N VAL A 116 13.39 -5.65 -3.88
CA VAL A 116 12.12 -5.52 -4.60
C VAL A 116 11.89 -6.74 -5.50
N LEU A 117 12.88 -7.13 -6.28
CA LEU A 117 12.78 -8.33 -7.14
C LEU A 117 12.63 -9.60 -6.32
N GLY A 118 13.22 -9.67 -5.12
CA GLY A 118 12.99 -10.75 -4.15
C GLY A 118 11.53 -10.82 -3.71
N GLU A 119 10.97 -9.72 -3.20
CA GLU A 119 9.56 -9.65 -2.76
C GLU A 119 8.59 -9.95 -3.91
N LEU A 120 8.84 -9.42 -5.10
CA LEU A 120 8.03 -9.69 -6.28
C LEU A 120 8.16 -11.16 -6.72
N ALA A 121 9.35 -11.76 -6.63
CA ALA A 121 9.56 -13.18 -6.93
C ALA A 121 8.85 -14.09 -5.92
N GLU A 122 8.86 -13.75 -4.63
CA GLU A 122 8.08 -14.45 -3.59
C GLU A 122 6.57 -14.34 -3.85
N ALA A 123 6.11 -13.22 -4.41
CA ALA A 123 4.74 -13.09 -4.90
C ALA A 123 4.44 -13.94 -6.15
N GLY A 124 5.47 -14.55 -6.77
CA GLY A 124 5.37 -15.41 -7.95
C GLY A 124 5.61 -14.70 -9.28
N LEU A 125 6.20 -13.51 -9.27
CA LEU A 125 6.50 -12.72 -10.47
C LEU A 125 7.90 -13.04 -11.02
N SER A 126 8.08 -12.90 -12.33
CA SER A 126 9.35 -13.24 -12.99
C SER A 126 10.40 -12.14 -12.79
N PRO A 127 11.62 -12.44 -12.32
CA PRO A 127 12.61 -11.42 -11.95
C PRO A 127 13.35 -10.78 -13.14
N ARG A 128 13.02 -11.17 -14.39
CA ARG A 128 13.64 -10.61 -15.59
C ARG A 128 12.95 -9.30 -15.98
N VAL A 129 13.28 -8.23 -15.27
CA VAL A 129 12.78 -6.88 -15.59
C VAL A 129 13.92 -5.96 -16.06
N ALA A 130 13.58 -5.02 -16.94
CA ALA A 130 14.44 -3.93 -17.35
C ALA A 130 13.76 -2.60 -17.02
N LEU A 131 14.55 -1.56 -16.77
CA LEU A 131 13.99 -0.22 -16.58
C LEU A 131 13.43 0.29 -17.91
N GLY A 132 12.17 0.70 -17.89
CA GLY A 132 11.49 1.32 -19.01
C GLY A 132 11.68 2.83 -19.01
N SER A 133 11.53 3.44 -20.19
CA SER A 133 11.44 4.90 -20.31
C SER A 133 10.01 5.31 -20.68
N PRO A 134 9.46 6.38 -20.08
CA PRO A 134 8.14 6.85 -20.40
C PRO A 134 8.12 7.40 -21.82
N THR A 135 7.17 6.90 -22.62
CA THR A 135 6.84 7.50 -23.91
C THR A 135 5.80 8.60 -23.73
N THR A 136 5.65 9.50 -24.70
CA THR A 136 4.58 10.52 -24.66
C THR A 136 3.19 9.90 -24.57
N ALA A 137 2.96 8.77 -25.23
CA ALA A 137 1.68 8.06 -25.16
C ALA A 137 1.43 7.52 -23.74
N LEU A 138 2.44 6.90 -23.12
CA LEU A 138 2.34 6.37 -21.76
C LEU A 138 2.13 7.50 -20.74
N ALA A 139 2.85 8.61 -20.85
CA ALA A 139 2.65 9.77 -19.99
C ALA A 139 1.23 10.33 -20.09
N ARG A 140 0.63 10.35 -21.29
CA ARG A 140 -0.77 10.76 -21.48
C ARG A 140 -1.75 9.80 -20.81
N SER A 141 -1.58 8.48 -21.01
CA SER A 141 -2.42 7.48 -20.36
C SER A 141 -2.29 7.56 -18.83
N TRP A 142 -1.08 7.78 -18.32
CA TRP A 142 -0.81 7.97 -16.89
C TRP A 142 -1.60 9.13 -16.30
N THR A 143 -1.45 10.33 -16.88
CA THR A 143 -2.20 11.52 -16.45
C THR A 143 -3.70 11.32 -16.57
N ALA A 144 -4.17 10.71 -17.67
CA ALA A 144 -5.59 10.45 -17.88
C ALA A 144 -6.17 9.44 -16.87
N GLY A 145 -5.41 8.42 -16.48
CA GLY A 145 -5.84 7.45 -15.46
C GLY A 145 -5.95 8.06 -14.06
N HIS A 146 -5.02 8.96 -13.69
CA HIS A 146 -5.15 9.74 -12.46
C HIS A 146 -6.41 10.61 -12.45
N GLU A 147 -6.65 11.32 -13.54
CA GLU A 147 -7.85 12.16 -13.69
C GLU A 147 -9.14 11.33 -13.67
N LEU A 148 -9.10 10.14 -14.28
CA LEU A 148 -10.21 9.20 -14.25
C LEU A 148 -10.53 8.79 -12.81
N LEU A 149 -9.51 8.35 -12.04
CA LEU A 149 -9.68 8.00 -10.63
C LEU A 149 -10.24 9.17 -9.82
N ARG A 150 -9.71 10.38 -10.01
CA ARG A 150 -10.17 11.59 -9.32
C ARG A 150 -11.65 11.88 -9.55
N ARG A 151 -12.17 11.59 -10.75
CA ARG A 151 -13.58 11.79 -11.10
C ARG A 151 -14.49 10.70 -10.54
N VAL A 152 -14.07 9.43 -10.62
CA VAL A 152 -14.90 8.29 -10.18
C VAL A 152 -14.84 8.08 -8.67
N TRP A 153 -13.72 8.44 -8.03
CA TRP A 153 -13.49 8.27 -6.61
C TRP A 153 -12.49 9.30 -6.06
N PRO A 154 -12.95 10.54 -5.81
CA PRO A 154 -12.09 11.61 -5.30
C PRO A 154 -11.34 11.24 -4.03
N GLU A 155 -11.98 10.54 -3.09
CA GLU A 155 -11.41 10.14 -1.81
C GLU A 155 -10.32 9.07 -2.00
N GLY A 156 -10.56 8.08 -2.87
CA GLY A 156 -9.54 7.08 -3.22
C GLY A 156 -8.37 7.70 -3.97
N TRP A 157 -8.61 8.71 -4.81
CA TRP A 157 -7.53 9.46 -5.45
C TRP A 157 -6.70 10.27 -4.43
N GLN A 158 -7.34 10.88 -3.43
CA GLN A 158 -6.64 11.58 -2.35
C GLN A 158 -5.81 10.63 -1.49
N GLU A 159 -6.36 9.47 -1.14
CA GLU A 159 -5.63 8.41 -0.43
C GLU A 159 -4.42 7.95 -1.25
N MET A 160 -4.64 7.60 -2.52
CA MET A 160 -3.59 7.16 -3.44
C MET A 160 -2.49 8.22 -3.61
N THR A 161 -2.83 9.49 -3.86
CA THR A 161 -1.82 10.57 -3.97
C THR A 161 -1.14 10.91 -2.65
N THR A 162 -1.69 10.47 -1.51
CA THR A 162 -1.04 10.61 -0.20
C THR A 162 -0.01 9.51 0.02
N VAL A 163 -0.29 8.28 -0.41
CA VAL A 163 0.62 7.15 -0.22
C VAL A 163 1.64 6.99 -1.35
N LEU A 164 1.26 7.27 -2.59
CA LEU A 164 2.11 7.12 -3.76
C LEU A 164 2.92 8.39 -4.04
N THR A 165 4.20 8.20 -4.28
CA THR A 165 5.18 9.27 -4.52
C THR A 165 5.83 9.16 -5.89
N VAL A 166 5.96 7.94 -6.43
CA VAL A 166 6.64 7.70 -7.70
C VAL A 166 6.12 6.44 -8.39
N GLY A 167 5.99 6.50 -9.72
CA GLY A 167 5.84 5.32 -10.56
C GLY A 167 7.17 4.98 -11.25
N VAL A 168 7.59 3.72 -11.15
CA VAL A 168 8.81 3.19 -11.77
C VAL A 168 8.41 2.22 -12.87
N LEU A 169 8.93 2.44 -14.08
CA LEU A 169 8.64 1.56 -15.21
C LEU A 169 9.58 0.37 -15.19
N LEU A 170 9.01 -0.83 -15.03
CA LEU A 170 9.72 -2.10 -15.10
C LEU A 170 9.12 -2.97 -16.22
N ASP A 171 9.83 -3.16 -17.33
CA ASP A 171 9.41 -4.05 -18.39
C ASP A 171 9.96 -5.45 -18.14
N GLY A 172 9.06 -6.42 -17.93
CA GLY A 172 9.40 -7.83 -17.82
C GLY A 172 8.29 -8.74 -18.36
N PRO A 173 8.63 -9.90 -18.93
CA PRO A 173 7.63 -10.87 -19.36
C PRO A 173 6.83 -11.34 -18.13
N HIS A 174 5.50 -11.42 -18.28
CA HIS A 174 4.56 -11.83 -17.23
C HIS A 174 4.49 -10.94 -15.97
N PHE A 175 5.13 -9.77 -15.99
CA PHE A 175 4.97 -8.74 -14.96
C PHE A 175 3.97 -7.69 -15.44
N SER A 176 2.97 -7.36 -14.63
CA SER A 176 2.01 -6.29 -14.91
C SER A 176 2.30 -5.04 -14.06
N SER A 177 2.30 -5.22 -12.76
CA SER A 177 2.58 -4.21 -11.77
C SER A 177 2.98 -4.87 -10.46
N GLY A 178 3.52 -4.07 -9.55
CA GLY A 178 3.78 -4.50 -8.19
C GLY A 178 4.14 -3.34 -7.29
N SER A 179 4.14 -3.64 -6.01
CA SER A 179 4.57 -2.79 -4.92
C SER A 179 5.35 -3.66 -3.95
N ALA A 180 6.25 -3.03 -3.20
CA ALA A 180 7.06 -3.70 -2.19
C ALA A 180 7.01 -2.88 -0.91
N ALA A 181 6.95 -3.57 0.24
CA ALA A 181 6.91 -2.89 1.52
C ALA A 181 8.22 -2.13 1.76
N THR A 182 9.34 -2.66 1.25
CA THR A 182 10.67 -2.03 1.28
C THR A 182 10.77 -0.69 0.57
N THR A 183 9.84 -0.41 -0.34
CA THR A 183 9.82 0.82 -1.16
C THR A 183 8.46 1.48 -1.06
N PHE A 184 8.03 1.73 0.19
CA PHE A 184 6.74 2.35 0.48
C PHE A 184 6.55 3.64 -0.33
N GLY A 185 5.42 3.73 -1.02
CA GLY A 185 5.08 4.85 -1.89
C GLY A 185 5.70 4.82 -3.29
N ALA A 186 6.44 3.78 -3.65
CA ALA A 186 6.78 3.49 -5.04
C ALA A 186 5.81 2.43 -5.60
N ILE A 187 5.40 2.61 -6.86
CA ILE A 187 4.77 1.54 -7.63
C ILE A 187 5.64 1.16 -8.81
N TYR A 188 5.65 -0.12 -9.12
CA TYR A 188 6.32 -0.68 -10.28
C TYR A 188 5.27 -1.06 -11.29
N ALA A 189 5.40 -0.57 -12.52
CA ALA A 189 4.41 -0.85 -13.55
C ALA A 189 5.08 -1.22 -14.86
N ASN A 190 4.55 -2.25 -15.52
CA ASN A 190 4.96 -2.61 -16.85
C ASN A 190 4.37 -1.62 -17.85
N PRO A 191 5.20 -0.97 -18.70
CA PRO A 191 4.70 -0.11 -19.77
C PRO A 191 3.63 -0.76 -20.65
N ARG A 192 3.73 -2.08 -20.88
CA ARG A 192 2.76 -2.86 -21.68
C ARG A 192 1.41 -3.04 -21.00
N SER A 193 1.34 -2.82 -19.69
CA SER A 193 0.11 -2.85 -18.89
C SER A 193 -0.49 -1.45 -18.67
N LEU A 194 0.10 -0.39 -19.22
CA LEU A 194 -0.37 1.00 -19.08
C LEU A 194 -0.89 1.56 -20.41
N ARG A 195 -1.70 0.77 -21.15
CA ARG A 195 -2.09 1.12 -22.52
C ARG A 195 -3.22 2.15 -22.54
N THR A 196 -4.19 2.00 -21.64
CA THR A 196 -5.37 2.86 -21.54
C THR A 196 -5.41 3.61 -20.19
N PRO A 197 -6.17 4.72 -20.09
CA PRO A 197 -6.45 5.37 -18.80
C PRO A 197 -7.08 4.42 -17.77
N GLN A 198 -7.93 3.49 -18.23
CA GLN A 198 -8.56 2.46 -17.39
C GLN A 198 -7.53 1.48 -16.82
N ASP A 199 -6.58 1.03 -17.64
CA ASP A 199 -5.51 0.14 -17.19
C ASP A 199 -4.67 0.84 -16.11
N VAL A 200 -4.31 2.10 -16.35
CA VAL A 200 -3.59 2.94 -15.38
C VAL A 200 -4.38 3.08 -14.08
N MET A 201 -5.68 3.42 -14.16
CA MET A 201 -6.53 3.56 -12.98
C MET A 201 -6.57 2.28 -12.15
N GLN A 202 -6.73 1.11 -12.78
CA GLN A 202 -6.74 -0.17 -12.07
C GLN A 202 -5.40 -0.46 -11.39
N ILE A 203 -4.27 -0.23 -12.07
CA ILE A 203 -2.95 -0.41 -11.48
C ILE A 203 -2.73 0.54 -10.29
N LEU A 204 -3.10 1.81 -10.44
CA LEU A 204 -2.97 2.80 -9.38
C LEU A 204 -3.75 2.40 -8.13
N VAL A 205 -5.03 2.02 -8.30
CA VAL A 205 -5.87 1.55 -7.20
C VAL A 205 -5.29 0.28 -6.57
N HIS A 206 -4.88 -0.69 -7.39
CA HIS A 206 -4.31 -1.95 -6.92
C HIS A 206 -3.08 -1.73 -6.05
N GLU A 207 -2.07 -1.01 -6.57
CA GLU A 207 -0.80 -0.85 -5.88
C GLU A 207 -0.91 0.11 -4.69
N SER A 208 -1.77 1.14 -4.77
CA SER A 208 -2.04 1.98 -3.60
C SER A 208 -2.73 1.21 -2.48
N ALA A 209 -3.58 0.24 -2.81
CA ALA A 209 -4.30 -0.56 -1.81
C ALA A 209 -3.33 -1.45 -1.01
N HIS A 210 -2.29 -2.00 -1.64
CA HIS A 210 -1.21 -2.70 -0.92
C HIS A 210 -0.50 -1.78 0.07
N HIS A 211 -0.06 -0.59 -0.36
CA HIS A 211 0.59 0.37 0.54
C HIS A 211 -0.32 0.80 1.69
N VAL A 212 -1.58 1.11 1.41
CA VAL A 212 -2.56 1.49 2.44
C VAL A 212 -2.76 0.36 3.44
N LEU A 213 -2.86 -0.88 2.98
CA LEU A 213 -3.07 -2.02 3.87
C LEU A 213 -1.84 -2.31 4.71
N TRP A 214 -0.63 -2.27 4.13
CA TRP A 214 0.62 -2.38 4.90
C TRP A 214 0.71 -1.30 5.97
N LEU A 215 0.39 -0.04 5.66
CA LEU A 215 0.39 1.03 6.65
C LEU A 215 -0.56 0.73 7.80
N LYS A 216 -1.78 0.27 7.49
CA LYS A 216 -2.76 -0.10 8.52
C LYS A 216 -2.31 -1.31 9.35
N GLU A 217 -1.76 -2.35 8.73
CA GLU A 217 -1.26 -3.55 9.41
C GLU A 217 -0.08 -3.26 10.35
N ASN A 218 0.79 -2.30 9.99
CA ASN A 218 1.88 -1.86 10.85
C ASN A 218 1.39 -1.11 12.10
N LEU A 219 0.19 -0.53 12.07
CA LEU A 219 -0.42 0.13 13.23
C LEU A 219 -1.19 -0.85 14.10
N ARG A 220 -1.95 -1.77 13.49
CA ARG A 220 -2.79 -2.76 14.16
C ARG A 220 -2.85 -4.05 13.34
N PRO A 221 -2.67 -5.23 13.96
CA PRO A 221 -2.90 -6.50 13.27
C PRO A 221 -4.40 -6.68 12.98
N PHE A 222 -4.73 -7.21 11.80
CA PHE A 222 -6.11 -7.55 11.42
C PHE A 222 -6.48 -8.99 11.69
N LEU A 223 -5.49 -9.88 11.70
CA LEU A 223 -5.66 -11.31 11.92
C LEU A 223 -4.88 -11.74 13.16
N LEU A 224 -5.48 -12.63 13.94
CA LEU A 224 -4.86 -13.34 15.05
C LEU A 224 -4.10 -14.59 14.56
N ASN A 225 -4.32 -14.98 13.30
CA ASN A 225 -3.70 -16.16 12.67
C ASN A 225 -3.23 -15.89 11.22
N PRO A 226 -2.41 -14.85 10.99
CA PRO A 226 -2.03 -14.41 9.65
C PRO A 226 -1.25 -15.48 8.85
N ASP A 227 -0.52 -16.35 9.55
CA ASP A 227 0.38 -17.35 8.96
C ASP A 227 -0.30 -18.73 8.74
N ASP A 228 -1.56 -18.88 9.16
CA ASP A 228 -2.31 -20.10 8.83
C ASP A 228 -2.53 -20.16 7.32
N LYS A 229 -2.45 -21.37 6.75
CA LYS A 229 -2.69 -21.60 5.33
C LYS A 229 -4.16 -21.91 5.04
N ALA A 230 -4.64 -21.41 3.91
CA ALA A 230 -5.95 -21.74 3.35
C ALA A 230 -5.85 -21.82 1.82
N ASN A 231 -6.72 -22.63 1.23
CA ASN A 231 -6.92 -22.63 -0.22
C ASN A 231 -7.33 -21.23 -0.66
N SER A 232 -6.60 -20.65 -1.62
CA SER A 232 -6.97 -19.39 -2.23
C SER A 232 -7.79 -19.68 -3.48
N PRO A 233 -8.93 -19.02 -3.70
CA PRO A 233 -9.65 -19.17 -4.96
C PRO A 233 -8.87 -18.58 -6.16
N LEU A 234 -7.90 -17.72 -5.87
CA LEU A 234 -7.10 -17.00 -6.87
C LEU A 234 -5.91 -17.80 -7.39
N ARG A 235 -5.51 -18.89 -6.72
CA ARG A 235 -4.35 -19.71 -7.08
C ARG A 235 -4.56 -21.19 -6.69
N GLN A 236 -3.84 -22.09 -7.34
CA GLN A 236 -3.92 -23.52 -7.02
C GLN A 236 -3.19 -23.89 -5.71
N ASP A 237 -2.22 -23.07 -5.27
CA ASP A 237 -1.47 -23.26 -4.04
C ASP A 237 -2.13 -22.59 -2.84
N GLU A 238 -2.08 -23.25 -1.68
CA GLU A 238 -2.49 -22.66 -0.42
C GLU A 238 -1.67 -21.38 -0.12
N ARG A 239 -2.36 -20.31 0.26
CA ARG A 239 -1.72 -19.06 0.68
C ARG A 239 -1.90 -18.86 2.18
N LEU A 240 -0.98 -18.10 2.76
CA LEU A 240 -1.16 -17.57 4.11
C LEU A 240 -2.44 -16.71 4.16
N LEU A 241 -3.19 -16.75 5.25
CA LEU A 241 -4.43 -15.98 5.41
C LEU A 241 -4.21 -14.47 5.28
N ARG A 242 -3.04 -13.95 5.70
CA ARG A 242 -2.65 -12.55 5.42
C ARG A 242 -2.69 -12.21 3.93
N GLY A 243 -2.30 -13.14 3.07
CA GLY A 243 -2.32 -12.97 1.62
C GLY A 243 -3.73 -12.99 1.05
N VAL A 244 -4.62 -13.82 1.60
CA VAL A 244 -6.05 -13.83 1.22
C VAL A 244 -6.73 -12.54 1.67
N PHE A 245 -6.41 -12.05 2.87
CA PHE A 245 -6.93 -10.78 3.39
C PHE A 245 -6.48 -9.59 2.55
N HIS A 246 -5.18 -9.55 2.20
CA HIS A 246 -4.64 -8.57 1.25
C HIS A 246 -5.38 -8.59 -0.09
N ALA A 247 -5.57 -9.78 -0.66
CA ALA A 247 -6.27 -9.92 -1.93
C ALA A 247 -7.72 -9.43 -1.85
N ALA A 248 -8.46 -9.78 -0.79
CA ALA A 248 -9.83 -9.30 -0.58
C ALA A 248 -9.89 -7.77 -0.50
N PHE A 249 -8.95 -7.14 0.22
CA PHE A 249 -8.91 -5.69 0.34
C PHE A 249 -8.69 -5.03 -1.02
N VAL A 250 -7.70 -5.48 -1.78
CA VAL A 250 -7.42 -4.94 -3.12
C VAL A 250 -8.61 -5.14 -4.06
N LEU A 251 -9.21 -6.34 -4.07
CA LEU A 251 -10.38 -6.65 -4.90
C LEU A 251 -11.58 -5.76 -4.54
N ALA A 252 -11.82 -5.49 -3.26
CA ALA A 252 -12.87 -4.58 -2.83
C ALA A 252 -12.65 -3.15 -3.36
N ARG A 253 -11.41 -2.62 -3.30
CA ARG A 253 -11.10 -1.29 -3.84
C ARG A 253 -11.28 -1.23 -5.36
N LEU A 254 -10.88 -2.29 -6.07
CA LEU A 254 -11.05 -2.41 -7.52
C LEU A 254 -12.52 -2.50 -7.92
N ALA A 255 -13.31 -3.37 -7.25
CA ALA A 255 -14.74 -3.51 -7.52
C ALA A 255 -15.49 -2.19 -7.26
N LEU A 256 -15.19 -1.51 -6.15
CA LEU A 256 -15.76 -0.20 -5.83
C LEU A 256 -15.45 0.85 -6.91
N THR A 257 -14.20 0.88 -7.40
CA THR A 257 -13.78 1.83 -8.44
C THR A 257 -14.41 1.49 -9.79
N ALA A 258 -14.46 0.22 -10.16
CA ALA A 258 -15.05 -0.26 -11.41
C ALA A 258 -16.56 0.02 -11.46
N ASP A 259 -17.29 -0.25 -10.39
CA ASP A 259 -18.70 0.11 -10.25
C ASP A 259 -18.89 1.63 -10.37
N ALA A 260 -18.10 2.43 -9.65
CA ALA A 260 -18.18 3.89 -9.75
C ALA A 260 -17.90 4.43 -11.17
N LEU A 261 -16.96 3.82 -11.90
CA LEU A 261 -16.68 4.14 -13.29
C LEU A 261 -17.90 3.90 -14.17
N ILE A 262 -18.47 2.69 -14.11
CA ILE A 262 -19.65 2.29 -14.90
C ILE A 262 -20.83 3.22 -14.61
N GLN A 263 -21.07 3.55 -13.33
CA GLN A 263 -22.21 4.39 -12.92
C GLN A 263 -22.06 5.87 -13.31
N ARG A 264 -20.85 6.43 -13.23
CA ARG A 264 -20.62 7.89 -13.37
C ARG A 264 -20.19 8.33 -14.76
N ILE A 265 -19.46 7.48 -15.47
CA ILE A 265 -18.85 7.81 -16.76
C ILE A 265 -19.44 6.95 -17.87
N GLY A 266 -19.93 5.75 -17.53
CA GLY A 266 -20.39 4.76 -18.49
C GLY A 266 -19.24 3.86 -18.94
N ASP A 267 -19.56 2.95 -19.87
CA ASP A 267 -18.60 2.00 -20.43
C ASP A 267 -17.71 2.67 -21.50
N ASP A 268 -16.80 3.54 -21.05
CA ASP A 268 -15.88 4.31 -21.92
C ASP A 268 -14.63 3.49 -22.33
N GLY A 269 -14.73 2.17 -22.28
CA GLY A 269 -13.67 1.23 -22.66
C GLY A 269 -13.50 0.09 -21.66
N PRO A 270 -13.00 -1.07 -22.13
CA PRO A 270 -12.89 -2.25 -21.28
C PRO A 270 -11.88 -2.04 -20.16
N LEU A 271 -12.27 -2.47 -18.96
CA LEU A 271 -11.32 -2.69 -17.86
C LEU A 271 -10.46 -3.90 -18.17
N THR A 272 -9.18 -3.87 -17.77
CA THR A 272 -8.30 -5.04 -17.83
C THR A 272 -8.89 -6.18 -17.00
N GLU A 273 -9.43 -5.86 -15.83
CA GLU A 273 -10.21 -6.80 -15.03
C GLU A 273 -11.67 -6.31 -14.91
N PRO A 274 -12.63 -6.98 -15.57
CA PRO A 274 -14.04 -6.57 -15.55
C PRO A 274 -14.67 -6.65 -14.15
N LEU A 275 -15.68 -5.80 -13.91
CA LEU A 275 -16.41 -5.77 -12.63
C LEU A 275 -16.96 -7.15 -12.20
N PRO A 276 -17.62 -7.95 -13.08
CA PRO A 276 -18.12 -9.26 -12.67
C PRO A 276 -17.03 -10.20 -12.14
N ASP A 277 -15.86 -10.18 -12.78
CA ASP A 277 -14.71 -11.01 -12.38
C ASP A 277 -14.16 -10.55 -11.02
N LEU A 278 -14.05 -9.23 -10.81
CA LEU A 278 -13.62 -8.64 -9.54
C LEU A 278 -14.57 -9.02 -8.39
N VAL A 279 -15.88 -8.91 -8.63
CA VAL A 279 -16.92 -9.23 -7.64
C VAL A 279 -16.90 -10.71 -7.30
N GLN A 280 -16.81 -11.58 -8.30
CA GLN A 280 -16.69 -13.02 -8.07
C GLN A 280 -15.47 -13.35 -7.20
N LYS A 281 -14.29 -12.87 -7.59
CA LYS A 281 -13.03 -13.10 -6.87
C LYS A 281 -13.08 -12.57 -5.44
N LEU A 282 -13.70 -11.40 -5.24
CA LEU A 282 -13.91 -10.81 -3.92
C LEU A 282 -14.79 -11.72 -3.06
N GLY A 283 -15.91 -12.18 -3.59
CA GLY A 283 -16.83 -13.10 -2.89
C GLY A 283 -16.15 -14.39 -2.46
N GLU A 284 -15.33 -14.98 -3.32
CA GLU A 284 -14.58 -16.20 -3.02
C GLU A 284 -13.51 -15.96 -1.93
N ALA A 285 -12.81 -14.81 -1.98
CA ALA A 285 -11.82 -14.44 -0.96
C ALA A 285 -12.48 -14.19 0.40
N LEU A 286 -13.61 -13.47 0.42
CA LEU A 286 -14.39 -13.22 1.64
C LEU A 286 -14.94 -14.52 2.25
N ALA A 287 -15.45 -15.44 1.43
CA ALA A 287 -15.90 -16.75 1.91
C ALA A 287 -14.76 -17.55 2.56
N THR A 288 -13.56 -17.49 1.98
CA THR A 288 -12.36 -18.13 2.54
C THR A 288 -11.99 -17.53 3.89
N LEU A 289 -12.01 -16.20 4.00
CA LEU A 289 -11.70 -15.49 5.24
C LEU A 289 -12.73 -15.80 6.32
N GLU A 290 -14.03 -15.71 6.04
CA GLU A 290 -15.08 -16.01 7.02
C GLU A 290 -14.96 -17.44 7.58
N ALA A 291 -14.55 -18.41 6.75
CA ALA A 291 -14.39 -19.79 7.17
C ALA A 291 -13.12 -20.07 7.99
N ARG A 292 -12.07 -19.25 7.88
CA ARG A 292 -10.70 -19.62 8.32
C ARG A 292 -10.00 -18.55 9.17
N ALA A 293 -10.34 -17.29 9.00
CA ALA A 293 -9.70 -16.18 9.68
C ALA A 293 -10.22 -16.01 11.10
N ARG A 294 -9.30 -15.73 12.02
CA ARG A 294 -9.60 -15.24 13.37
C ARG A 294 -9.26 -13.76 13.37
N PHE A 295 -10.27 -12.92 13.26
CA PHE A 295 -10.08 -11.48 13.17
C PHE A 295 -9.79 -10.84 14.53
N THR A 296 -9.05 -9.73 14.51
CA THR A 296 -9.13 -8.71 15.56
C THR A 296 -10.43 -7.89 15.41
N SER A 297 -10.74 -7.00 16.35
CA SER A 297 -11.87 -6.07 16.21
C SER A 297 -11.77 -5.21 14.96
N GLU A 298 -10.57 -4.68 14.70
CA GLU A 298 -10.26 -3.86 13.54
C GLU A 298 -10.30 -4.67 12.24
N GLY A 299 -9.84 -5.94 12.29
CA GLY A 299 -9.88 -6.83 11.14
C GLY A 299 -11.30 -7.23 10.75
N ARG A 300 -12.17 -7.45 11.75
CA ARG A 300 -13.60 -7.73 11.53
C ARG A 300 -14.27 -6.52 10.90
N ALA A 301 -14.07 -5.32 11.46
CA ALA A 301 -14.65 -4.10 10.90
C ALA A 301 -14.24 -3.87 9.44
N LEU A 302 -12.95 -4.07 9.11
CA LEU A 302 -12.49 -3.96 7.72
C LEU A 302 -13.06 -5.06 6.82
N CYS A 303 -13.30 -6.27 7.35
CA CYS A 303 -13.96 -7.34 6.61
C CYS A 303 -15.45 -7.05 6.36
N ASP A 304 -16.15 -6.44 7.33
CA ASP A 304 -17.53 -5.97 7.15
C ASP A 304 -17.62 -4.93 6.03
N ASP A 305 -16.69 -3.98 6.01
CA ASP A 305 -16.56 -2.96 4.96
C ASP A 305 -16.39 -3.59 3.56
N MET A 306 -15.54 -4.61 3.44
CA MET A 306 -15.36 -5.35 2.18
C MET A 306 -16.60 -6.16 1.77
N GLN A 307 -17.32 -6.75 2.74
CA GLN A 307 -18.58 -7.45 2.49
C GLN A 307 -19.66 -6.49 1.99
N ALA A 308 -19.78 -5.30 2.59
CA ALA A 308 -20.72 -4.27 2.15
C ALA A 308 -20.42 -3.79 0.72
N ILE A 309 -19.13 -3.64 0.35
CA ILE A 309 -18.75 -3.37 -1.05
C ILE A 309 -19.21 -4.51 -1.96
N HIS A 310 -18.87 -5.76 -1.62
CA HIS A 310 -19.22 -6.92 -2.44
C HIS A 310 -20.73 -7.00 -2.70
N GLU A 311 -21.56 -6.82 -1.67
CA GLU A 311 -23.02 -6.80 -1.77
C GLU A 311 -23.54 -5.67 -2.65
N ARG A 312 -22.95 -4.48 -2.56
CA ARG A 312 -23.34 -3.32 -3.37
C ARG A 312 -23.03 -3.52 -4.85
N THR A 313 -21.92 -4.17 -5.15
CA THR A 313 -21.39 -4.31 -6.53
C THR A 313 -21.88 -5.54 -7.29
N ARG A 314 -22.72 -6.37 -6.65
CA ARG A 314 -23.27 -7.61 -7.22
C ARG A 314 -24.54 -7.36 -8.03
#